data_AF-A0A9P0GDB6-F1
#
_entry.id   AF-A0A9P0GDB6-F1
#
_cell.length_a   1.000
_cell.length_b   1.000
_cell.length_c   1.000
_cell.angle_alpha   90.00
_cell.angle_beta   90.00
_cell.angle_gamma   90.00
#
_symmetry.space_group_name_H-M   'P 1'
#
loop_
_entity.id
_entity.type
_entity.pdbx_description
1 polymer ?
#
loop_
_entity_poly.entity_id
_entity_poly.type
_entity_poly.pdbx_seq_one_letter_code
_entity_poly.pdbx_strand_id
1 'polypeptide(L)'
;MLYEIRNLDASIFENMLVSDASEEQLELETEVVDKYVSKFYLKNKQMHFIKGTLLKLIAKALTRLPIRSQRFKLPKTEVQKYAGDLEGWFEFWKLFKKIHEDTGIDNEEKIQYFIQSTKAGSRAHKCYQKKIIR
;
A
#
# COMPACT_ATOMS: atom_id res chain seq x y z
N MET A 1 11.63 -18.85 12.91
CA MET A 1 12.78 -18.16 13.54
C MET A 1 13.06 -18.62 14.98
N LEU A 2 12.33 -18.21 16.03
CA LEU A 2 12.62 -18.69 17.40
C LEU A 2 12.45 -20.21 17.58
N TYR A 3 11.42 -20.79 16.94
CA TYR A 3 11.19 -22.24 16.94
C TYR A 3 12.31 -23.00 16.23
N GLU A 4 12.78 -22.50 15.09
CA GLU A 4 13.89 -23.10 14.33
C GLU A 4 15.20 -23.03 15.10
N ILE A 5 15.48 -21.90 15.77
CA ILE A 5 16.67 -21.74 16.61
C ILE A 5 16.65 -22.76 17.76
N ARG A 6 15.52 -22.90 18.48
CA ARG A 6 15.42 -23.89 19.57
C ARG A 6 15.58 -25.34 19.09
N ASN A 7 15.09 -25.66 17.90
CA ASN A 7 15.25 -26.99 17.32
C ASN A 7 16.71 -27.27 16.94
N LEU A 8 17.42 -26.25 16.42
CA LEU A 8 18.85 -26.36 16.12
C LEU A 8 19.67 -26.51 17.41
N ASP A 9 19.38 -25.71 18.44
CA ASP A 9 20.05 -25.81 19.75
C ASP A 9 19.87 -27.22 20.35
N ALA A 10 18.65 -27.78 20.29
CA ALA A 10 18.39 -29.14 20.74
C ALA A 10 19.17 -30.20 19.93
N SER A 11 19.23 -30.03 18.60
CA SER A 11 20.00 -30.94 17.74
C SER A 11 21.51 -30.86 18.02
N ILE A 12 22.03 -29.69 18.35
CA ILE A 12 23.45 -29.48 18.66
C ILE A 12 23.79 -30.14 19.99
N PHE A 13 22.93 -29.97 21.00
CA PHE A 13 23.10 -30.60 22.32
C PHE A 13 23.10 -32.13 22.24
N GLU A 14 22.15 -32.71 21.51
CA GLU A 14 22.08 -34.16 21.28
C GLU A 14 23.33 -34.70 20.57
N ASN A 15 23.83 -33.99 19.55
CA ASN A 15 25.06 -34.37 18.88
C ASN A 15 26.28 -34.31 19.82
N MET A 16 26.30 -33.37 20.77
CA MET A 16 27.39 -33.27 21.74
C MET A 16 27.38 -34.41 22.75
N LEU A 17 26.20 -34.84 23.21
CA LEU A 17 26.04 -36.03 24.05
C LEU A 17 26.52 -37.30 23.34
N VAL A 18 26.31 -37.40 22.03
CA VAL A 18 26.79 -38.52 21.21
C VAL A 18 28.31 -38.47 20.99
N SER A 19 28.94 -37.30 21.07
CA SER A 19 30.35 -37.08 20.71
C SER A 19 31.38 -37.23 21.84
N ASP A 20 31.04 -37.84 22.98
CA ASP A 20 31.94 -37.98 24.15
C ASP A 20 32.51 -36.63 24.64
N ALA A 21 31.71 -35.57 24.49
CA ALA A 21 32.05 -34.22 24.95
C ALA A 21 32.17 -34.17 26.48
N SER A 22 33.10 -33.37 27.00
CA SER A 22 33.25 -33.24 28.44
C SER A 22 32.07 -32.48 29.06
N GLU A 23 31.77 -32.78 30.32
CA GLU A 23 30.71 -32.09 31.07
C GLU A 23 30.94 -30.57 31.12
N GLU A 24 32.20 -30.13 31.25
CA GLU A 24 32.58 -28.71 31.20
C GLU A 24 32.25 -28.05 29.85
N GLN A 25 32.38 -28.77 28.73
CA GLN A 25 32.06 -28.24 27.40
C GLN A 25 30.54 -28.06 27.23
N LEU A 26 29.75 -29.02 27.73
CA LEU A 26 28.29 -28.94 27.74
C LEU A 26 27.78 -27.77 28.60
N GLU A 27 28.39 -27.57 29.77
CA GLU A 27 28.01 -26.48 30.67
C GLU A 27 28.34 -25.10 30.07
N LEU A 28 29.50 -24.95 29.44
CA LEU A 28 29.87 -23.71 28.74
C LEU A 28 28.92 -23.40 27.58
N GLU A 29 28.51 -24.41 26.81
CA GLU A 29 27.60 -24.21 25.70
C GLU A 29 26.20 -23.80 26.18
N THR A 30 25.66 -24.50 27.17
CA THR A 30 24.35 -24.17 27.76
C THR A 30 24.34 -22.77 28.36
N GLU A 31 25.40 -22.34 29.04
CA GLU A 31 25.54 -20.96 29.52
C GLU A 31 25.52 -19.93 28.37
N VAL A 32 26.17 -20.22 27.25
CA VAL A 32 26.23 -19.32 26.08
C VAL A 32 24.84 -19.18 25.45
N VAL A 33 24.12 -20.29 25.31
CA VAL A 33 22.75 -20.34 24.81
C VAL A 33 21.84 -19.48 25.70
N ASP A 34 21.90 -19.66 27.03
CA ASP A 34 21.09 -18.89 27.99
C ASP A 34 21.38 -17.39 27.94
N LYS A 35 22.65 -17.02 27.85
CA LYS A 35 23.08 -15.61 27.68
C LYS A 35 22.52 -15.03 26.38
N TYR A 36 22.60 -15.79 25.28
CA TYR A 36 22.09 -15.35 23.99
C TYR A 36 20.57 -15.18 24.00
N VAL A 37 19.82 -16.17 24.50
CA VAL A 37 18.35 -16.15 24.59
C VAL A 37 17.89 -14.94 25.41
N SER A 38 18.51 -14.71 26.55
CA SER A 38 18.21 -13.57 27.43
C SER A 38 18.44 -12.23 26.73
N LYS A 39 19.59 -12.07 26.06
CA LYS A 39 19.93 -10.86 25.31
C LYS A 39 18.99 -10.62 24.13
N PHE A 40 18.66 -11.66 23.38
CA PHE A 40 17.73 -11.60 22.26
C PHE A 40 16.35 -11.15 22.73
N TYR A 41 15.81 -11.78 23.78
CA TYR A 41 14.51 -11.44 24.34
C TYR A 41 14.45 -9.97 24.77
N LEU A 42 15.47 -9.47 25.47
CA LEU A 42 15.54 -8.09 25.91
C LEU A 42 15.56 -7.11 24.73
N LYS A 43 16.39 -7.36 23.72
CA LYS A 43 16.47 -6.53 22.51
C LYS A 43 15.17 -6.55 21.72
N ASN A 44 14.53 -7.71 21.61
CA ASN A 44 13.27 -7.84 20.88
C ASN A 44 12.13 -7.10 21.62
N LYS A 45 12.09 -7.17 22.95
CA LYS A 45 11.15 -6.38 23.77
C LYS A 45 11.34 -4.86 23.59
N GLN A 46 12.60 -4.39 23.59
CA GLN A 46 12.92 -2.98 23.31
C GLN A 46 12.46 -2.57 21.90
N MET A 47 12.74 -3.41 20.89
CA MET A 47 12.33 -3.16 19.52
C MET A 47 10.80 -3.08 19.37
N HIS A 48 10.07 -4.01 19.98
CA HIS A 48 8.60 -4.00 19.97
C HIS A 48 8.03 -2.74 20.64
N PHE A 49 8.64 -2.29 21.73
CA PHE A 49 8.26 -1.03 22.39
C PHE A 49 8.48 0.19 21.49
N ILE A 50 9.63 0.27 20.82
CA ILE A 50 9.97 1.36 19.90
C ILE A 50 9.02 1.35 18.70
N LYS A 51 8.80 0.19 18.07
CA LYS A 51 7.86 0.03 16.95
C LYS A 51 6.45 0.45 17.35
N GLY A 52 5.97 0.01 18.51
CA GLY A 52 4.65 0.39 19.02
C GLY A 52 4.52 1.90 19.25
N THR A 53 5.58 2.54 19.76
CA THR A 53 5.61 3.99 19.99
C THR A 53 5.65 4.77 18.67
N LEU A 54 6.48 4.36 17.71
CA LEU A 54 6.53 4.93 16.37
C LEU A 54 5.19 4.81 15.64
N LEU A 55 4.57 3.63 15.66
CA LEU A 55 3.26 3.41 15.03
C LEU A 55 2.18 4.31 15.63
N LYS A 56 2.17 4.49 16.96
CA LYS A 56 1.24 5.43 17.63
C LYS A 56 1.51 6.88 17.25
N LEU A 57 2.78 7.29 17.15
CA LEU A 57 3.14 8.65 16.73
C LEU A 57 2.71 8.92 15.28
N ILE A 58 2.97 7.98 14.37
CA ILE A 58 2.54 8.06 12.97
C ILE A 58 1.02 8.13 12.89
N ALA A 59 0.30 7.24 13.58
CA ALA A 59 -1.17 7.27 13.60
C ALA A 59 -1.70 8.61 14.11
N LYS A 60 -1.11 9.16 15.18
CA LYS A 60 -1.46 10.47 15.73
C LYS A 60 -1.13 11.63 14.77
N ALA A 61 -0.06 11.52 13.99
CA ALA A 61 0.26 12.50 12.96
C ALA A 61 -0.76 12.42 11.82
N LEU A 62 -1.11 11.22 11.36
CA LEU A 62 -2.10 10.99 10.31
C LEU A 62 -3.51 11.46 10.70
N THR A 63 -3.90 11.37 11.97
CA THR A 63 -5.20 11.91 12.44
C THR A 63 -5.21 13.43 12.59
N ARG A 64 -4.04 14.06 12.72
CA ARG A 64 -3.88 15.53 12.79
C ARG A 64 -3.69 16.16 11.43
N LEU A 65 -3.26 15.39 10.43
CA LEU A 65 -3.38 15.84 9.06
C LEU A 65 -4.86 16.03 8.80
N PRO A 66 -5.30 17.23 8.39
CA PRO A 66 -6.67 17.37 7.93
C PRO A 66 -6.81 16.33 6.83
N ILE A 67 -7.74 15.38 7.00
CA ILE A 67 -8.36 14.70 5.87
C ILE A 67 -9.13 15.81 5.17
N ARG A 68 -8.41 16.71 4.50
CA ARG A 68 -8.92 17.31 3.30
C ARG A 68 -9.16 16.06 2.48
N SER A 69 -10.44 15.73 2.31
CA SER A 69 -10.92 15.47 0.97
C SER A 69 -10.38 16.63 0.12
N GLN A 70 -9.10 16.53 -0.25
CA GLN A 70 -8.55 17.16 -1.40
C GLN A 70 -9.34 16.47 -2.50
N ARG A 71 -10.55 16.98 -2.72
CA ARG A 71 -10.97 17.35 -4.05
C ARG A 71 -9.79 18.16 -4.54
N PHE A 72 -8.77 17.47 -5.04
CA PHE A 72 -7.72 18.06 -5.83
C PHE A 72 -8.54 18.82 -6.84
N LYS A 73 -8.60 20.16 -6.68
CA LYS A 73 -9.07 21.01 -7.75
C LYS A 73 -7.95 20.83 -8.75
N LEU A 74 -8.06 19.75 -9.53
CA LEU A 74 -7.25 19.48 -10.68
C LEU A 74 -7.21 20.83 -11.40
N PRO A 75 -6.02 21.32 -11.80
CA PRO A 75 -5.95 22.45 -12.72
C PRO A 75 -7.03 22.20 -13.75
N LYS A 76 -7.90 23.19 -14.02
CA LYS A 76 -8.92 23.09 -15.07
C LYS A 76 -8.16 22.84 -16.35
N THR A 77 -7.87 21.57 -16.60
CA THR A 77 -7.16 21.09 -17.76
C THR A 77 -8.20 21.36 -18.82
N GLU A 78 -7.91 22.31 -19.69
CA GLU A 78 -8.80 22.63 -20.79
C GLU A 78 -8.85 21.35 -21.64
N VAL A 79 -9.81 20.48 -21.34
CA VAL A 79 -9.98 19.26 -22.11
C VAL A 79 -10.28 19.74 -23.51
N GLN A 80 -9.43 19.31 -24.45
CA GLN A 80 -9.54 19.67 -25.84
C GLN A 80 -10.99 19.39 -26.27
N LYS A 81 -11.74 20.45 -26.58
CA LYS A 81 -13.20 20.37 -26.73
C LYS A 81 -13.52 19.60 -27.99
N TYR A 82 -13.80 18.31 -27.84
CA TYR A 82 -14.17 17.45 -28.95
C TYR A 82 -15.47 17.95 -29.59
N ALA A 83 -15.40 18.27 -30.89
CA ALA A 83 -16.53 18.80 -31.65
C ALA A 83 -17.33 17.73 -32.40
N GLY A 84 -16.82 16.49 -32.48
CA GLY A 84 -17.49 15.39 -33.20
C GLY A 84 -16.74 14.83 -34.41
N ASP A 85 -15.48 15.24 -34.65
CA ASP A 85 -14.69 14.81 -35.81
C ASP A 85 -13.89 13.52 -35.53
N LEU A 86 -13.87 12.57 -36.47
CA LEU A 86 -13.24 11.26 -36.27
C LEU A 86 -11.74 11.33 -35.87
N GLU A 87 -11.02 12.33 -36.37
CA GLU A 87 -9.60 12.53 -36.08
C GLU A 87 -9.37 12.95 -34.61
N GLY A 88 -10.23 13.83 -34.08
CA GLY A 88 -10.18 14.25 -32.69
C GLY A 88 -10.70 13.21 -31.70
N TRP A 89 -11.38 12.14 -32.17
CA TRP A 89 -11.92 11.10 -31.29
C TRP A 89 -10.80 10.22 -30.72
N PHE A 90 -9.78 9.92 -31.53
CA PHE A 90 -8.65 9.11 -31.08
C PHE A 90 -7.77 9.87 -30.08
N GLU A 91 -7.54 11.16 -30.30
CA GLU A 91 -6.81 12.02 -29.37
C GLU A 91 -7.57 12.16 -28.04
N PHE A 92 -8.88 12.37 -28.12
CA PHE A 92 -9.76 12.39 -26.97
C PHE A 92 -9.72 11.06 -26.19
N TRP A 93 -9.84 9.91 -26.87
CA TRP A 93 -9.87 8.61 -26.21
C TRP A 93 -8.56 8.26 -25.52
N LYS A 94 -7.40 8.66 -26.07
CA LYS A 94 -6.09 8.50 -25.40
C LYS A 94 -6.04 9.23 -24.05
N LEU A 95 -6.68 10.40 -23.95
CA LEU A 95 -6.78 11.17 -22.71
C LEU A 95 -7.83 10.61 -21.76
N PHE A 96 -9.01 10.24 -22.28
CA PHE A 96 -10.13 9.74 -21.48
C PHE A 96 -9.93 8.31 -20.97
N LYS A 97 -9.12 7.48 -21.65
CA LYS A 97 -8.83 6.10 -21.25
C LYS A 97 -8.33 5.99 -19.81
N LYS A 98 -7.47 6.91 -19.39
CA LYS A 98 -6.93 6.96 -18.02
C LYS A 98 -8.02 7.18 -16.96
N ILE A 99 -9.05 7.97 -17.29
CA ILE A 99 -10.20 8.25 -16.42
C ILE A 99 -11.16 7.05 -16.43
N HIS A 100 -11.33 6.40 -17.58
CA HIS A 100 -12.20 5.24 -17.71
C HIS A 100 -11.68 4.03 -16.91
N GLU A 101 -10.37 3.78 -16.95
CA GLU A 101 -9.69 2.67 -16.24
C GLU A 101 -9.54 2.90 -14.72
N ASP A 102 -9.75 4.13 -14.24
CA ASP A 102 -9.69 4.44 -12.82
C ASP A 102 -10.88 3.83 -12.05
N THR A 103 -10.59 2.94 -11.10
CA THR A 103 -11.59 2.28 -10.25
C THR A 103 -12.06 3.16 -9.09
N GLY A 104 -11.40 4.30 -8.84
CA GLY A 104 -11.73 5.25 -7.78
C GLY A 104 -12.78 6.29 -8.17
N ILE A 105 -13.13 6.39 -9.46
CA ILE A 105 -14.14 7.32 -9.97
C ILE A 105 -15.42 6.54 -10.26
N ASP A 106 -16.54 7.01 -9.73
CA ASP A 106 -17.84 6.39 -10.00
C ASP A 106 -18.28 6.59 -11.46
N ASN A 107 -19.10 5.67 -11.97
CA ASN A 107 -19.57 5.70 -13.35
C ASN A 107 -20.35 6.99 -13.67
N GLU A 108 -21.09 7.55 -12.71
CA GLU A 108 -21.81 8.81 -12.89
C GLU A 108 -20.85 10.00 -13.05
N GLU A 109 -19.79 10.03 -12.25
CA GLU A 109 -18.74 11.06 -12.35
C GLU A 109 -17.99 10.95 -13.69
N LYS A 110 -17.70 9.73 -14.17
CA LYS A 110 -17.09 9.51 -15.50
C LYS A 110 -17.93 10.07 -16.64
N ILE A 111 -19.26 9.91 -16.56
CA ILE A 111 -20.20 10.45 -17.56
C ILE A 111 -20.20 11.98 -17.50
N GLN A 112 -20.17 12.58 -16.31
CA GLN A 112 -20.08 14.04 -16.16
C GLN A 112 -18.76 14.59 -16.75
N TYR A 113 -17.64 13.93 -16.50
CA TYR A 113 -16.34 14.28 -17.09
C TYR A 113 -16.36 14.20 -18.62
N PHE A 114 -17.00 13.16 -19.16
CA PHE A 114 -17.17 13.03 -20.60
C PHE A 114 -17.97 14.20 -21.19
N ILE A 115 -19.09 14.59 -20.56
CA ILE A 115 -19.92 15.71 -21.03
C ILE A 115 -19.14 17.04 -20.98
N GLN A 116 -18.39 17.29 -19.90
CA GLN A 116 -17.55 18.48 -19.77
C GLN A 116 -16.44 18.57 -20.81
N SER A 117 -16.02 17.43 -21.34
CA SER A 117 -14.99 17.30 -22.37
C SER A 117 -15.51 17.51 -23.80
N THR A 118 -16.84 17.56 -23.99
CA THR A 118 -17.48 17.85 -25.28
C THR A 118 -17.74 19.34 -25.47
N LYS A 119 -17.59 19.86 -26.69
CA LYS A 119 -17.94 21.26 -26.99
C LYS A 119 -19.46 21.46 -26.84
N ALA A 120 -19.86 22.45 -26.04
CA ALA A 120 -21.27 22.83 -25.89
C ALA A 120 -21.90 23.12 -27.27
N GLY A 121 -23.02 22.47 -27.58
CA GLY A 121 -23.72 22.58 -28.86
C GLY A 121 -23.27 21.62 -29.97
N SER A 122 -22.23 20.79 -29.75
CA SER A 122 -21.80 19.76 -30.71
C SER A 122 -22.82 18.62 -30.87
N ARG A 123 -22.71 17.87 -31.96
CA ARG A 123 -23.57 16.70 -32.23
C ARG A 123 -23.45 15.65 -31.12
N ALA A 124 -22.22 15.43 -30.63
CA ALA A 124 -21.97 14.56 -29.48
C ALA A 124 -22.72 15.05 -28.23
N HIS A 125 -22.57 16.33 -27.86
CA HIS A 125 -23.24 16.91 -26.69
C HIS A 125 -24.77 16.77 -26.74
N LYS A 126 -25.38 17.04 -27.91
CA LYS A 126 -26.83 16.90 -28.11
C LYS A 126 -27.33 15.46 -28.00
N CYS A 127 -26.54 14.48 -28.46
CA CYS A 127 -26.88 13.05 -28.34
C CYS A 127 -26.95 12.58 -26.88
N TYR A 128 -26.05 13.06 -26.02
CA TYR A 128 -26.05 12.68 -24.59
C TYR A 128 -27.14 13.39 -23.79
N GLN A 129 -27.42 14.67 -24.04
CA GLN A 129 -28.52 15.38 -23.36
C GLN A 129 -29.89 14.73 -23.62
N LYS A 130 -30.14 14.22 -24.84
CA LYS A 130 -31.37 13.48 -25.16
C LYS A 130 -31.54 12.16 -24.40
N LYS A 131 -30.46 11.59 -23.85
CA LYS A 131 -30.46 10.29 -23.18
C LYS A 131 -30.62 10.38 -21.65
N ILE A 132 -30.49 11.58 -21.08
CA ILE A 132 -30.67 11.86 -19.64
C ILE A 132 -32.11 12.29 -19.32
N ILE A 133 -32.89 12.72 -20.32
CA ILE A 133 -34.28 13.23 -20.18
C ILE A 133 -35.32 12.13 -20.54
N ARG A 134 -34.92 10.88 -20.69
CA ARG A 134 -35.80 9.71 -20.84
C ARG A 134 -35.46 8.71 -19.76
#